data_AF-A0A392Q447-F1
#
_entry.id   AF-A0A392Q447-F1
#
_cell.length_a   1.000
_cell.length_b   1.000
_cell.length_c   1.000
_cell.angle_alpha   90.00
_cell.angle_beta   90.00
_cell.angle_gamma   90.00
#
_symmetry.space_group_name_H-M   'P 1'
#
loop_
_entity.id
_entity.type
_entity.pdbx_description
1 polymer ?
#
loop_
_entity_poly.entity_id
_entity_poly.type
_entity_poly.pdbx_seq_one_letter_code
_entity_poly.pdbx_strand_id
1 'polypeptide(L)' 'MAKFTSQEVTALQEGGNQRAREIYFKEWDARNSFPDSRLRDFIKHVYVDRRFTGDSTSDKPPKVKT' A
#
# COMPACT_ATOMS: atom_id res chain seq x y z
N MET A 1 2.68 7.71 24.23
CA MET A 1 2.05 6.68 23.37
C MET A 1 0.64 7.13 23.04
N ALA A 2 0.17 6.88 21.82
CA ALA A 2 -1.22 7.16 21.46
C ALA A 2 -2.18 6.23 22.22
N LYS A 3 -3.40 6.70 22.49
CA LYS A 3 -4.49 5.87 22.97
C LYS A 3 -5.31 5.41 21.77
N PHE A 4 -5.68 4.14 21.75
CA PHE A 4 -6.52 3.56 20.70
C PHE A 4 -7.92 3.30 21.24
N THR A 5 -8.91 3.48 20.37
CA THR A 5 -10.28 3.02 20.58
C THR A 5 -10.38 1.51 20.38
N SER A 6 -11.43 0.89 20.93
CA SER A 6 -11.68 -0.55 20.70
C SER A 6 -11.80 -0.88 19.21
N GLN A 7 -12.39 0.02 18.41
CA GLN A 7 -12.55 -0.15 16.97
C GLN A 7 -11.20 -0.17 16.23
N GLU A 8 -10.29 0.74 16.58
CA GLU A 8 -8.93 0.75 16.00
C GLU A 8 -8.15 -0.51 16.37
N VAL A 9 -8.31 -1.01 17.61
CA VAL A 9 -7.68 -2.26 18.04
C VAL A 9 -8.20 -3.45 17.23
N THR A 10 -9.52 -3.56 17.05
CA THR A 10 -10.13 -4.61 16.22
C THR A 10 -9.62 -4.53 14.78
N ALA A 11 -9.61 -3.34 14.16
CA ALA A 11 -9.12 -3.16 12.81
C ALA A 11 -7.64 -3.55 12.65
N LEU A 12 -6.79 -3.27 13.66
CA LEU A 12 -5.39 -3.68 13.66
C LEU A 12 -5.21 -5.19 13.81
N GLN A 13 -6.04 -5.86 14.61
CA GLN A 13 -6.03 -7.31 14.79
C GLN A 13 -6.47 -8.05 13.52
N GLU A 14 -7.51 -7.56 12.86
CA GLU A 14 -8.04 -8.14 11.62
C GLU A 14 -7.17 -7.82 10.39
N GLY A 15 -6.55 -6.63 10.38
CA GLY A 15 -5.64 -6.19 9.34
C GLY A 15 -4.24 -6.79 9.54
N GLY A 16 -3.47 -6.28 10.48
CA GLY A 16 -2.10 -6.72 10.70
C GLY A 16 -1.16 -6.63 9.49
N ASN A 17 0.13 -6.86 9.72
CA ASN A 17 1.12 -6.75 8.65
C ASN A 17 1.03 -7.91 7.64
N GLN A 18 0.55 -9.08 8.06
CA GLN A 18 0.39 -10.24 7.18
C GLN A 18 -0.63 -9.94 6.07
N ARG A 19 -1.86 -9.54 6.44
CA ARG A 19 -2.90 -9.18 5.47
C ARG A 19 -2.50 -7.96 4.63
N ALA A 20 -1.86 -6.96 5.25
CA ALA A 20 -1.40 -5.78 4.54
C ALA A 20 -0.41 -6.15 3.41
N ARG A 21 0.49 -7.13 3.63
CA ARG A 21 1.40 -7.62 2.58
C ARG A 21 0.65 -8.33 1.44
N GLU A 22 -0.33 -9.16 1.77
CA GLU A 22 -1.18 -9.84 0.77
C GLU A 22 -1.96 -8.85 -0.13
N ILE A 23 -2.22 -7.64 0.36
CA ILE A 23 -2.96 -6.61 -0.40
C ILE A 23 -2.01 -5.72 -1.20
N TYR A 24 -1.00 -5.15 -0.55
CA TYR A 24 -0.19 -4.06 -1.11
C TYR A 24 1.10 -4.52 -1.80
N PHE A 25 1.48 -5.79 -1.65
CA PHE A 25 2.74 -6.34 -2.15
C PHE A 25 2.55 -7.59 -3.02
N LYS A 26 1.36 -7.77 -3.63
CA LYS A 26 1.04 -8.96 -4.45
C LYS A 26 2.05 -9.20 -5.58
N GLU A 27 2.45 -8.13 -6.25
CA GLU A 27 3.41 -8.17 -7.37
C GLU A 27 4.81 -7.71 -6.97
N TRP A 28 5.07 -7.51 -5.68
CA TRP A 28 6.40 -7.14 -5.21
C TRP A 28 7.30 -8.38 -5.17
N ASP A 29 8.24 -8.46 -6.12
CA ASP A 29 9.27 -9.51 -6.13
C ASP A 29 10.23 -9.32 -4.92
N ALA A 30 10.56 -10.42 -4.24
CA ALA A 30 11.53 -10.46 -3.14
C ALA A 30 12.95 -10.03 -3.55
N ARG A 31 13.24 -9.99 -4.87
CA ARG A 31 14.47 -9.41 -5.43
C ARG A 31 14.50 -7.88 -5.39
N ASN A 32 13.37 -7.22 -5.19
CA ASN A 32 13.33 -5.78 -5.02
C ASN A 32 13.91 -5.41 -3.66
N SER A 33 15.03 -4.67 -3.67
CA SER A 33 15.62 -4.13 -2.45
C SER A 33 14.68 -3.12 -1.81
N PHE A 34 14.67 -3.09 -0.48
CA PHE A 34 14.01 -2.03 0.27
C PHE A 34 14.72 -0.68 0.02
N PRO A 35 14.00 0.44 0.07
CA PRO A 35 14.58 1.75 -0.19
C PRO A 35 15.54 2.16 0.94
N ASP A 36 16.81 2.39 0.62
CA ASP A 36 17.79 2.84 1.62
C ASP A 36 17.62 4.32 2.02
N SER A 37 17.22 5.20 1.09
CA SER A 37 17.14 6.66 1.34
C SER A 37 15.88 7.35 0.83
N ARG A 38 14.97 6.63 0.16
CA ARG A 38 13.75 7.18 -0.46
C ARG A 38 12.47 6.57 0.09
N LEU A 39 12.39 6.49 1.43
CA LEU A 39 11.26 5.85 2.11
C LEU A 39 9.92 6.50 1.76
N ARG A 40 9.87 7.83 1.64
CA ARG A 40 8.63 8.55 1.28
C ARG A 40 8.12 8.16 -0.11
N ASP A 41 9.00 8.09 -1.10
CA ASP A 41 8.63 7.69 -2.47
C ASP A 41 8.15 6.24 -2.51
N PHE A 42 8.82 5.37 -1.76
CA PHE A 42 8.39 3.98 -1.64
C PHE A 42 7.01 3.84 -0.98
N ILE A 43 6.76 4.51 0.14
CA ILE A 43 5.44 4.51 0.80
C ILE A 43 4.37 5.02 -0.18
N LYS A 44 4.66 6.08 -0.95
CA LYS A 44 3.75 6.58 -1.99
C LYS A 44 3.47 5.51 -3.05
N HIS A 45 4.50 4.84 -3.58
CA HIS A 45 4.32 3.80 -4.59
C HIS A 45 3.46 2.63 -4.09
N VAL A 46 3.63 2.22 -2.83
CA VAL A 46 2.90 1.09 -2.22
C VAL A 46 1.44 1.45 -1.94
N TYR A 47 1.19 2.56 -1.24
CA TYR A 47 -0.14 2.85 -0.68
C TYR A 47 -0.97 3.85 -1.48
N VAL A 48 -0.33 4.79 -2.19
CA VAL A 48 -1.04 5.82 -2.98
C VAL A 48 -1.14 5.37 -4.44
N ASP A 49 -0.01 5.05 -5.06
CA ASP A 49 0.02 4.67 -6.47
C ASP A 49 -0.40 3.20 -6.68
N ARG A 50 -0.53 2.41 -5.61
CA ARG A 50 -0.92 0.99 -5.61
C ARG A 50 -0.13 0.15 -6.61
N ARG A 51 1.16 0.45 -6.76
CA ARG A 51 2.01 -0.06 -7.84
C ARG A 51 2.17 -1.59 -7.83
N PHE A 52 1.94 -2.24 -6.68
CA PHE A 52 2.19 -3.67 -6.50
C PHE A 52 0.94 -4.45 -6.06
N THR A 53 -0.27 -3.86 -6.14
CA THR A 53 -1.51 -4.55 -5.72
C THR A 53 -2.05 -5.53 -6.76
N GLY A 54 -1.46 -5.56 -7.97
CA GLY A 54 -1.93 -6.37 -9.11
C GLY A 54 -3.15 -5.82 -9.83
N ASP A 55 -3.68 -4.68 -9.37
CA ASP A 55 -4.71 -3.95 -10.09
C ASP A 55 -4.00 -3.04 -11.09
N SER A 56 -4.14 -3.31 -12.39
CA SER A 56 -3.61 -2.43 -13.42
C SER A 56 -4.10 -1.00 -13.12
N THR A 57 -3.19 -0.04 -12.99
CA THR A 57 -3.46 1.38 -12.69
C THR A 57 -4.16 2.12 -13.85
N SER A 58 -4.96 1.38 -14.63
CA SER A 58 -5.77 1.80 -15.77
C SER A 58 -7.04 2.53 -15.35
N ASP A 59 -7.40 2.55 -14.05
CA ASP A 59 -8.52 3.34 -13.53
C ASP A 59 -8.11 4.80 -13.30
N LYS A 60 -7.45 5.40 -14.30
CA LYS A 60 -7.45 6.85 -14.45
C LYS A 60 -8.73 7.18 -15.22
N PRO A 61 -9.61 8.08 -14.73
CA PRO A 61 -10.72 8.55 -15.55
C PRO A 61 -10.14 9.08 -16.88
N PRO A 62 -10.81 8.84 -18.03
CA PRO A 62 -10.30 9.28 -19.31
C PRO A 62 -10.06 10.78 -19.22
N LYS A 63 -8.80 11.21 -19.42
CA LYS A 63 -8.48 12.63 -19.56
C LYS A 63 -9.27 13.12 -20.76
N VAL A 64 -10.35 13.85 -20.49
CA VAL A 64 -11.13 14.55 -21.50
C VAL A 64 -10.14 15.46 -22.24
N LYS A 65 -9.88 15.14 -23.51
CA LYS A 65 -9.10 16.01 -24.39
C LYS A 65 -10.07 17.12 -24.81
N THR A 66 -9.80 18.35 -24.34
CA THR A 66 -10.38 19.58 -24.92
C THR A 66 -9.70 19.87 -26.25
#